data_AF-A0A843GTG6-F1
#
_entry.id   AF-A0A843GTG6-F1
#
_cell.length_a   1.000
_cell.length_b   1.000
_cell.length_c   1.000
_cell.angle_alpha   90.00
_cell.angle_beta   90.00
_cell.angle_gamma   90.00
#
_symmetry.space_group_name_H-M   'P 1'
#
loop_
_entity.id
_entity.type
_entity.pdbx_description
1 polymer ?
#
loop_
_entity_poly.entity_id
_entity_poly.type
_entity_poly.pdbx_seq_one_letter_code
_entity_poly.pdbx_strand_id
1 'polypeptide(L)'
;MLLSVKKRQQYLKDIGLYNGLVDGKVGAKTKKAYKDLQEKYFTKEKRPKDRNGIYGKDTDILLRNAHLFYEYDIKYFRLEEFRCKCTKACTGYPDVLNPKLLVNLDNLRIHFKNPINLSCGLRCKVHNKEVGGSKTSGHLKGNAADILIKNYSSTLNHRKNIVNFWTSDLKQYHAYCNGYRVRNGKISHPNTPNMGNYTHVESK
;
A
#
# COMPACT_ATOMS: atom_id res chain seq x y z
N MET A 1 8.82 -13.07 10.57
CA MET A 1 10.28 -13.21 10.70
C MET A 1 10.94 -12.09 9.88
N LEU A 2 12.00 -11.46 10.39
CA LEU A 2 12.74 -10.45 9.62
C LEU A 2 13.49 -11.12 8.45
N LEU A 3 13.80 -10.37 7.39
CA LEU A 3 14.66 -10.81 6.31
C LEU A 3 16.05 -11.20 6.86
N SER A 4 16.70 -12.18 6.23
CA SER A 4 18.12 -12.45 6.48
C SER A 4 18.97 -11.27 5.99
N VAL A 5 20.16 -11.06 6.59
CA VAL A 5 21.03 -9.92 6.21
C VAL A 5 21.34 -9.92 4.71
N LYS A 6 21.59 -11.10 4.12
CA LYS A 6 21.83 -11.25 2.69
C LYS A 6 20.65 -10.76 1.85
N LYS A 7 19.41 -11.12 2.22
CA LYS A 7 18.20 -10.58 1.56
C LYS A 7 18.04 -9.08 1.75
N ARG A 8 18.34 -8.54 2.94
CA ARG A 8 18.28 -7.09 3.17
C ARG A 8 19.21 -6.33 2.23
N GLN A 9 20.46 -6.78 2.14
CA GLN A 9 21.47 -6.20 1.25
C GLN A 9 21.05 -6.31 -0.22
N GLN A 10 20.54 -7.46 -0.65
CA GLN A 10 20.05 -7.64 -2.01
C GLN A 10 18.90 -6.69 -2.32
N TYR A 11 17.86 -6.63 -1.48
CA TYR A 11 16.72 -5.75 -1.71
C TYR A 11 17.12 -4.27 -1.71
N LEU A 12 18.03 -3.85 -0.83
CA LEU A 12 18.56 -2.49 -0.84
C LEU A 12 19.36 -2.19 -2.12
N LYS A 13 20.07 -3.19 -2.66
CA LYS A 13 20.82 -3.05 -3.91
C LYS A 13 19.89 -2.93 -5.10
N ASP A 14 18.87 -3.79 -5.16
CA ASP A 14 17.83 -3.79 -6.19
C ASP A 14 17.14 -2.42 -6.29
N ILE A 15 16.79 -1.81 -5.16
CA ILE A 15 16.16 -0.47 -5.12
C ILE A 15 17.17 0.70 -5.18
N GLY A 16 18.45 0.42 -5.46
CA GLY A 16 19.49 1.44 -5.67
C GLY A 16 20.01 2.14 -4.42
N LEU A 17 19.74 1.63 -3.22
CA LEU A 17 20.18 2.21 -1.94
C LEU A 17 21.43 1.54 -1.34
N TYR A 18 22.00 0.53 -1.98
CA TYR A 18 23.18 -0.18 -1.47
C TYR A 18 24.19 -0.53 -2.58
N ASN A 19 25.42 -0.05 -2.41
CA ASN A 19 26.54 -0.28 -3.33
C ASN A 19 27.63 -1.21 -2.77
N GLY A 20 27.36 -1.87 -1.64
CA GLY A 20 28.29 -2.82 -1.02
C GLY A 20 28.14 -4.25 -1.53
N LEU A 21 28.91 -5.17 -0.94
CA LEU A 21 28.82 -6.61 -1.20
C LEU A 21 27.58 -7.20 -0.51
N VAL A 22 26.98 -8.21 -1.14
CA VAL A 22 25.88 -8.99 -0.59
C VAL A 22 26.47 -10.22 0.11
N ASP A 23 27.06 -9.99 1.28
CA ASP A 23 27.90 -10.94 2.02
C ASP A 23 27.24 -11.49 3.31
N GLY A 24 26.05 -11.01 3.66
CA GLY A 24 25.36 -11.39 4.89
C GLY A 24 25.93 -10.78 6.17
N LYS A 25 26.86 -9.83 6.09
CA LYS A 25 27.48 -9.15 7.24
C LYS A 25 27.03 -7.70 7.33
N VAL A 26 26.59 -7.27 8.52
CA VAL A 26 26.14 -5.88 8.73
C VAL A 26 27.34 -4.97 8.98
N GLY A 27 27.88 -4.39 7.90
CA GLY A 27 28.95 -3.38 7.96
C GLY A 27 28.44 -1.93 7.95
N ALA A 28 29.37 -0.97 7.92
CA ALA A 28 29.06 0.47 7.88
C ALA A 28 28.19 0.85 6.67
N LYS A 29 28.50 0.31 5.47
CA LYS A 29 27.70 0.54 4.26
C LYS A 29 26.27 0.02 4.40
N THR A 30 26.07 -1.13 5.05
CA THR A 30 24.74 -1.70 5.27
C THR A 30 23.93 -0.84 6.25
N LYS A 31 24.54 -0.39 7.36
CA LYS A 31 23.90 0.54 8.32
C LYS A 31 23.53 1.87 7.66
N LYS A 32 24.40 2.41 6.81
CA LYS A 32 24.11 3.62 6.03
C LYS A 32 22.90 3.40 5.12
N ALA A 33 22.84 2.29 4.38
CA ALA A 33 21.70 1.98 3.50
C ALA A 33 20.38 1.83 4.27
N TYR A 34 20.40 1.27 5.50
CA TYR A 34 19.22 1.26 6.38
C TYR A 34 18.77 2.68 6.73
N LYS A 35 19.71 3.56 7.08
CA LYS A 35 19.43 4.96 7.39
C LYS A 35 18.87 5.69 6.17
N ASP A 36 19.51 5.55 5.01
CA ASP A 36 19.07 6.17 3.75
C ASP A 36 17.63 5.75 3.38
N LEU A 37 17.30 4.46 3.51
CA LEU A 37 15.95 3.94 3.32
C LEU A 37 14.94 4.59 4.29
N GLN A 38 15.27 4.63 5.59
CA GLN A 38 14.42 5.24 6.61
C GLN A 38 14.23 6.74 6.36
N GLU A 39 15.28 7.46 5.96
CA GLU A 39 15.20 8.89 5.66
C GLU A 39 14.41 9.21 4.41
N LYS A 40 14.47 8.34 3.39
CA LYS A 40 13.68 8.46 2.18
C LYS A 40 12.17 8.31 2.45
N TYR A 41 11.79 7.32 3.27
CA TYR A 41 10.38 6.96 3.38
C TYR A 41 9.72 7.24 4.73
N PHE A 42 10.39 7.26 5.87
CA PHE A 42 9.77 7.69 7.13
C PHE A 42 9.74 9.22 7.22
N THR A 43 8.66 9.79 7.77
CA THR A 43 8.58 11.25 7.93
C THR A 43 9.01 11.71 9.31
N LYS A 44 9.33 13.01 9.45
CA LYS A 44 9.70 13.62 10.73
C LYS A 44 8.53 13.67 11.70
N GLU A 45 7.31 13.78 11.19
CA GLU A 45 6.09 13.91 12.00
C GLU A 45 5.66 12.55 12.60
N LYS A 46 6.07 11.44 11.97
CA LYS A 46 5.69 10.07 12.33
C LYS A 46 6.86 9.31 12.95
N ARG A 47 6.86 9.20 14.29
CA ARG A 47 7.87 8.47 15.06
C ARG A 47 9.32 8.75 14.59
N PRO A 48 9.81 10.00 14.71
CA PRO A 48 11.10 10.42 14.17
C PRO A 48 12.31 9.59 14.65
N LYS A 49 12.22 8.99 15.84
CA LYS A 49 13.25 8.12 16.42
C LYS A 49 13.53 6.84 15.62
N ASP A 50 12.62 6.43 14.75
CA ASP A 50 12.78 5.23 13.91
C ASP A 50 13.68 5.48 12.68
N ARG A 51 14.14 6.71 12.49
CA ARG A 51 15.13 7.08 11.48
C ARG A 51 16.53 7.07 12.10
N ASN A 52 17.03 5.89 12.47
CA ASN A 52 18.25 5.73 13.28
C ASN A 52 19.30 4.76 12.70
N GLY A 53 19.07 4.18 11.51
CA GLY A 53 19.94 3.20 10.87
C GLY A 53 19.89 1.80 11.46
N ILE A 54 18.99 1.54 12.42
CA ILE A 54 18.79 0.23 13.04
C ILE A 54 17.73 -0.55 12.27
N TYR A 55 18.07 -1.78 11.86
CA TYR A 55 17.13 -2.65 11.15
C TYR A 55 16.22 -3.40 12.10
N GLY A 56 15.06 -2.81 12.39
CA GLY A 56 13.97 -3.43 13.14
C GLY A 56 12.79 -3.86 12.25
N LYS A 57 11.70 -4.27 12.90
CA LYS A 57 10.44 -4.67 12.23
C LYS A 57 9.90 -3.61 11.28
N ASP A 58 9.89 -2.35 11.68
CA ASP A 58 9.35 -1.27 10.85
C ASP A 58 10.23 -1.02 9.61
N THR A 59 11.56 -1.16 9.73
CA THR A 59 12.47 -1.10 8.58
C THR A 59 12.36 -2.32 7.68
N ASP A 60 12.06 -3.50 8.23
CA ASP A 60 11.81 -4.72 7.46
C ASP A 60 10.55 -4.60 6.59
N ILE A 61 9.45 -4.11 7.18
CA ILE A 61 8.21 -3.83 6.44
C ILE A 61 8.48 -2.78 5.35
N LEU A 62 9.18 -1.71 5.69
CA LEU A 62 9.50 -0.66 4.73
C LEU A 62 10.34 -1.18 3.55
N LEU A 63 11.39 -1.97 3.83
CA LEU A 63 12.25 -2.50 2.78
C LEU A 63 11.49 -3.44 1.85
N ARG A 64 10.66 -4.34 2.40
CA ARG A 64 9.80 -5.22 1.59
C ARG A 64 8.88 -4.40 0.71
N ASN A 65 8.20 -3.41 1.27
CA ASN A 65 7.32 -2.54 0.52
C ASN A 65 8.06 -1.80 -0.60
N ALA A 66 9.24 -1.24 -0.34
CA ALA A 66 10.02 -0.57 -1.39
C ALA A 66 10.47 -1.54 -2.48
N HIS A 67 10.88 -2.75 -2.11
CA HIS A 67 11.31 -3.79 -3.04
C HIS A 67 10.16 -4.28 -3.93
N LEU A 68 8.92 -4.37 -3.43
CA LEU A 68 7.76 -4.74 -4.25
C LEU A 68 7.56 -3.82 -5.47
N PHE A 69 7.83 -2.52 -5.34
CA PHE A 69 7.70 -1.60 -6.47
C PHE A 69 8.74 -1.86 -7.56
N TYR A 70 9.94 -2.31 -7.16
CA TYR A 70 10.98 -2.73 -8.08
C TYR A 70 10.66 -4.11 -8.69
N GLU A 71 10.35 -5.10 -7.85
CA GLU A 71 10.14 -6.50 -8.25
C GLU A 71 8.98 -6.65 -9.23
N TYR A 72 7.90 -5.89 -9.04
CA TYR A 72 6.70 -5.95 -9.87
C TYR A 72 6.62 -4.84 -10.93
N ASP A 73 7.70 -4.07 -11.14
CA ASP A 73 7.77 -2.98 -12.12
C ASP A 73 6.56 -2.03 -12.03
N ILE A 74 6.24 -1.57 -10.82
CA ILE A 74 5.07 -0.73 -10.57
C ILE A 74 5.31 0.68 -11.13
N LYS A 75 4.51 1.08 -12.12
CA LYS A 75 4.80 2.25 -12.98
C LYS A 75 4.11 3.52 -12.55
N TYR A 76 2.89 3.40 -12.04
CA TYR A 76 2.01 4.56 -11.91
C TYR A 76 1.81 5.04 -10.48
N PHE A 77 2.38 4.34 -9.51
CA PHE A 77 2.28 4.68 -8.10
C PHE A 77 3.64 4.73 -7.45
N ARG A 78 3.73 5.52 -6.39
CA ARG A 78 4.86 5.55 -5.48
C ARG A 78 4.46 4.97 -4.12
N LEU A 79 5.41 4.35 -3.43
CA LEU A 79 5.19 3.75 -2.11
C LEU A 79 4.58 4.75 -1.11
N GLU A 80 4.98 6.01 -1.16
CA GLU A 80 4.51 7.07 -0.28
C GLU A 80 3.01 7.33 -0.38
N GLU A 81 2.38 7.00 -1.50
CA GLU A 81 0.93 7.15 -1.71
C GLU A 81 0.12 6.11 -0.91
N PHE A 82 0.74 5.00 -0.52
CA PHE A 82 0.13 3.95 0.30
C PHE A 82 0.32 4.19 1.81
N ARG A 83 1.05 5.24 2.19
CA ARG A 83 1.35 5.55 3.58
C ARG A 83 0.07 5.75 4.41
N CYS A 84 0.07 5.17 5.60
CA CYS A 84 -0.97 5.39 6.59
C CYS A 84 -1.05 6.86 7.02
N LYS A 85 -2.28 7.40 6.96
CA LYS A 85 -2.62 8.79 7.29
C LYS A 85 -2.85 9.07 8.78
N CYS A 86 -2.52 8.14 9.67
CA CYS A 86 -2.50 8.40 11.12
C CYS A 86 -1.62 9.62 11.45
N THR A 87 -1.73 10.22 12.64
CA THR A 87 -0.80 11.29 13.03
C THR A 87 0.58 10.73 13.41
N LYS A 88 0.67 10.02 14.55
CA LYS A 88 1.95 9.52 15.11
C LYS A 88 1.98 8.05 15.51
N ALA A 89 0.87 7.32 15.30
CA ALA A 89 0.71 5.96 15.81
C ALA A 89 1.57 4.89 15.10
N CYS A 90 2.08 5.18 13.90
CA CYS A 90 3.02 4.31 13.18
C CYS A 90 4.00 5.16 12.37
N THR A 91 5.01 4.51 11.77
CA THR A 91 6.00 5.13 10.87
C THR A 91 5.40 5.53 9.51
N GLY A 92 4.14 5.15 9.26
CA GLY A 92 3.46 5.26 7.98
C GLY A 92 3.22 3.91 7.30
N TYR A 93 3.99 2.87 7.65
CA TYR A 93 3.91 1.55 7.01
C TYR A 93 3.69 0.46 8.07
N PRO A 94 2.44 0.24 8.52
CA PRO A 94 2.13 -0.73 9.59
C PRO A 94 2.19 -2.19 9.14
N ASP A 95 2.14 -2.47 7.84
CA ASP A 95 2.18 -3.81 7.26
C ASP A 95 2.75 -3.79 5.82
N VAL A 96 3.01 -4.97 5.27
CA VAL A 96 3.48 -5.18 3.89
C VAL A 96 2.28 -5.16 2.93
N LEU A 97 2.42 -4.45 1.81
CA LEU A 97 1.43 -4.37 0.75
C LEU A 97 1.31 -5.70 0.02
N ASN A 98 0.10 -6.02 -0.41
CA ASN A 98 -0.13 -7.19 -1.26
C ASN A 98 0.34 -6.88 -2.70
N PRO A 99 1.29 -7.64 -3.27
CA PRO A 99 1.76 -7.38 -4.64
C PRO A 99 0.62 -7.45 -5.68
N LYS A 100 -0.36 -8.32 -5.48
CA LYS A 100 -1.55 -8.42 -6.34
C LYS A 100 -2.40 -7.16 -6.30
N LEU A 101 -2.46 -6.45 -5.16
CA LEU A 101 -3.11 -5.14 -5.09
C LEU A 101 -2.36 -4.13 -5.97
N LEU A 102 -1.03 -4.07 -5.88
CA LEU A 102 -0.22 -3.12 -6.63
C LEU A 102 -0.36 -3.32 -8.14
N VAL A 103 -0.19 -4.55 -8.61
CA VAL A 103 -0.33 -4.90 -10.04
C VAL A 103 -1.73 -4.58 -10.57
N ASN A 104 -2.78 -4.87 -9.80
CA ASN A 104 -4.14 -4.57 -10.21
C ASN A 104 -4.45 -3.08 -10.25
N LEU A 105 -3.87 -2.28 -9.34
CA LEU A 105 -3.99 -0.82 -9.40
C LEU A 105 -3.34 -0.26 -10.66
N ASP A 106 -2.18 -0.79 -11.07
CA ASP A 106 -1.53 -0.44 -12.33
C ASP A 106 -2.39 -0.84 -13.55
N ASN A 107 -2.95 -2.05 -13.56
CA ASN A 107 -3.88 -2.49 -14.61
C ASN A 107 -5.12 -1.59 -14.70
N LEU A 108 -5.64 -1.17 -13.55
CA LEU A 108 -6.75 -0.22 -13.47
C LEU A 108 -6.35 1.15 -14.05
N ARG A 109 -5.13 1.62 -13.76
CA ARG A 109 -4.57 2.85 -14.32
C ARG A 109 -4.42 2.81 -15.84
N ILE A 110 -4.01 1.65 -16.37
CA ILE A 110 -3.87 1.38 -17.81
C ILE A 110 -5.25 1.37 -18.48
N HIS A 111 -6.21 0.65 -17.90
CA HIS A 111 -7.54 0.50 -18.47
C HIS A 111 -8.30 1.82 -18.54
N PHE A 112 -8.41 2.53 -17.41
CA PHE A 112 -9.19 3.78 -17.34
C PHE A 112 -8.44 4.99 -17.93
N LYS A 113 -7.14 4.86 -18.21
CA LYS A 113 -6.27 5.89 -18.79
C LYS A 113 -6.25 7.23 -18.05
N ASN A 114 -6.76 7.28 -16.82
CA ASN A 114 -6.83 8.46 -15.98
C ASN A 114 -6.04 8.30 -14.68
N PRO A 115 -5.41 9.35 -14.12
CA PRO A 115 -4.70 9.28 -12.85
C PRO A 115 -5.58 8.76 -11.71
N ILE A 116 -4.99 7.93 -10.84
CA ILE A 116 -5.68 7.36 -9.68
C ILE A 116 -5.11 7.99 -8.42
N ASN A 117 -5.97 8.66 -7.65
CA ASN A 117 -5.64 9.18 -6.34
C ASN A 117 -6.00 8.16 -5.27
N LEU A 118 -5.02 7.82 -4.42
CA LEU A 118 -5.23 7.01 -3.22
C LEU A 118 -5.61 7.92 -2.04
N SER A 119 -6.83 7.79 -1.50
CA SER A 119 -7.12 8.41 -0.21
C SER A 119 -6.48 7.63 0.92
N CYS A 120 -6.33 6.30 0.81
CA CYS A 120 -5.58 5.50 1.75
C CYS A 120 -5.21 4.13 1.16
N GLY A 121 -3.94 3.72 1.35
CA GLY A 121 -3.51 2.33 1.16
C GLY A 121 -3.47 1.59 2.49
N LEU A 122 -2.45 1.83 3.30
CA LEU A 122 -2.27 1.15 4.59
C LEU A 122 -2.99 1.88 5.73
N ARG A 123 -3.53 1.12 6.68
CA ARG A 123 -4.04 1.66 7.95
C ARG A 123 -3.39 0.94 9.13
N CYS A 124 -2.95 1.69 10.13
CA CYS A 124 -2.64 1.11 11.43
C CYS A 124 -3.93 0.93 12.23
N LYS A 125 -3.88 0.14 13.31
CA LYS A 125 -5.07 -0.12 14.16
C LYS A 125 -5.71 1.16 14.70
N VAL A 126 -4.88 2.14 15.10
CA VAL A 126 -5.33 3.44 15.62
C VAL A 126 -6.11 4.19 14.55
N HIS A 127 -5.51 4.43 13.40
CA HIS A 127 -6.18 5.17 12.32
C HIS A 127 -7.39 4.44 11.76
N ASN A 128 -7.34 3.10 11.67
CA ASN A 128 -8.50 2.31 11.27
C ASN A 128 -9.67 2.51 12.25
N LYS A 129 -9.42 2.55 13.56
CA LYS A 129 -10.46 2.84 14.56
C LYS A 129 -10.98 4.28 14.44
N GLU A 130 -10.09 5.26 14.27
CA GLU A 130 -10.46 6.69 14.13
C GLU A 130 -11.45 6.93 12.99
N VAL A 131 -11.28 6.24 11.86
CA VAL A 131 -12.18 6.36 10.69
C VAL A 131 -13.36 5.37 10.73
N GLY A 132 -13.61 4.70 11.86
CA GLY A 132 -14.72 3.73 11.99
C GLY A 132 -14.55 2.44 11.18
N GLY A 133 -13.31 2.08 10.81
CA GLY A 133 -13.01 0.89 10.02
C GLY A 133 -13.20 -0.42 10.79
N SER A 134 -13.60 -1.48 10.07
CA SER A 134 -13.73 -2.83 10.63
C SER A 134 -12.41 -3.36 11.17
N LYS A 135 -12.45 -4.17 12.23
CA LYS A 135 -11.29 -4.88 12.79
C LYS A 135 -10.65 -5.86 11.80
N THR A 136 -11.40 -6.29 10.79
CA THR A 136 -10.92 -7.21 9.73
C THR A 136 -10.65 -6.49 8.41
N SER A 137 -10.52 -5.16 8.42
CA SER A 137 -10.28 -4.32 7.24
C SER A 137 -9.05 -4.77 6.45
N GLY A 138 -9.17 -4.81 5.11
CA GLY A 138 -8.05 -5.15 4.22
C GLY A 138 -6.87 -4.17 4.33
N HIS A 139 -7.13 -2.90 4.68
CA HIS A 139 -6.06 -1.89 4.84
C HIS A 139 -5.12 -2.20 6.01
N LEU A 140 -5.60 -2.91 7.03
CA LEU A 140 -4.78 -3.35 8.16
C LEU A 140 -3.76 -4.41 7.77
N LYS A 141 -3.93 -5.02 6.59
CA LYS A 141 -3.17 -6.16 6.09
C LYS A 141 -2.52 -5.88 4.72
N GLY A 142 -2.49 -4.62 4.29
CA GLY A 142 -1.96 -4.22 2.97
C GLY A 142 -2.73 -4.74 1.75
N ASN A 143 -3.96 -5.22 1.95
CA ASN A 143 -4.77 -5.85 0.90
C ASN A 143 -5.73 -4.88 0.19
N ALA A 144 -5.92 -3.67 0.71
CA ALA A 144 -6.95 -2.77 0.20
C ALA A 144 -6.43 -1.36 -0.05
N ALA A 145 -7.15 -0.67 -0.93
CA ALA A 145 -6.95 0.73 -1.26
C ALA A 145 -8.31 1.41 -1.45
N ASP A 146 -8.40 2.66 -1.02
CA ASP A 146 -9.53 3.53 -1.33
C ASP A 146 -9.09 4.49 -2.44
N ILE A 147 -9.70 4.36 -3.62
CA ILE A 147 -9.23 5.00 -4.86
C ILE A 147 -10.25 5.96 -5.47
N LEU A 148 -9.75 6.99 -6.12
CA LEU A 148 -10.53 7.92 -6.95
C LEU A 148 -9.80 8.05 -8.29
N ILE A 149 -10.49 7.75 -9.39
CA ILE A 149 -9.99 7.98 -10.73
C ILE A 149 -10.36 9.40 -11.15
N LYS A 150 -9.36 10.25 -11.37
CA LYS A 150 -9.58 11.65 -11.76
C LYS A 150 -10.43 11.71 -13.03
N ASN A 151 -11.33 12.69 -13.09
CA ASN A 151 -12.26 12.91 -14.20
C ASN A 151 -13.19 11.73 -14.54
N TYR A 152 -13.29 10.71 -13.68
CA TYR A 152 -14.15 9.55 -13.91
C TYR A 152 -15.07 9.25 -12.72
N SER A 153 -14.56 9.25 -11.48
CA SER A 153 -15.31 8.75 -10.31
C SER A 153 -16.46 9.63 -9.78
N SER A 154 -16.84 10.71 -10.46
CA SER A 154 -17.85 11.67 -9.96
C SER A 154 -19.26 11.07 -9.85
N THR A 155 -19.66 10.19 -10.76
CA THR A 155 -21.00 9.58 -10.75
C THR A 155 -20.99 8.21 -10.08
N LEU A 156 -22.13 7.81 -9.50
CA LEU A 156 -22.28 6.47 -8.91
C LEU A 156 -22.06 5.37 -9.96
N ASN A 157 -22.58 5.54 -11.18
CA ASN A 157 -22.42 4.54 -12.24
C ASN A 157 -20.96 4.35 -12.63
N HIS A 158 -20.16 5.41 -12.73
CA HIS A 158 -18.73 5.27 -12.98
C HIS A 158 -18.02 4.54 -11.84
N ARG A 159 -18.38 4.80 -10.58
CA ARG A 159 -17.82 4.04 -9.45
C ARG A 159 -18.22 2.57 -9.47
N LYS A 160 -19.45 2.24 -9.88
CA LYS A 160 -19.89 0.85 -10.11
C LYS A 160 -19.07 0.17 -11.21
N ASN A 161 -18.73 0.89 -12.29
CA ASN A 161 -17.86 0.35 -13.34
C ASN A 161 -16.47 0.01 -12.81
N ILE A 162 -15.91 0.83 -11.91
CA ILE A 162 -14.64 0.52 -11.24
C ILE A 162 -14.77 -0.75 -10.39
N VAL A 163 -15.84 -0.87 -9.60
CA VAL A 163 -16.11 -2.08 -8.79
C VAL A 163 -16.19 -3.32 -9.68
N ASN A 164 -16.94 -3.24 -10.79
CA ASN A 164 -17.15 -4.35 -11.71
C ASN A 164 -15.85 -4.75 -12.42
N PHE A 165 -15.10 -3.77 -12.92
CA PHE A 165 -13.79 -4.04 -13.53
C PHE A 165 -12.84 -4.73 -12.55
N TRP A 166 -12.81 -4.26 -11.30
CA TRP A 166 -11.99 -4.88 -10.26
C TRP A 166 -12.39 -6.33 -9.99
N THR A 167 -13.68 -6.61 -9.81
CA THR A 167 -14.11 -7.94 -9.39
C THR A 167 -14.32 -8.94 -10.53
N SER A 168 -14.72 -8.48 -11.71
CA SER A 168 -15.05 -9.34 -12.84
C SER A 168 -13.86 -9.50 -13.78
N ASP A 169 -13.33 -8.40 -14.31
CA ASP A 169 -12.24 -8.42 -15.28
C ASP A 169 -10.90 -8.80 -14.63
N LEU A 170 -10.57 -8.16 -13.50
CA LEU A 170 -9.38 -8.52 -12.72
C LEU A 170 -9.61 -9.72 -11.80
N LYS A 171 -10.82 -10.29 -11.74
CA LYS A 171 -11.19 -11.48 -10.94
C LYS A 171 -10.85 -11.34 -9.45
N GLN A 172 -11.02 -10.15 -8.89
CA GLN A 172 -10.73 -9.91 -7.47
C GLN A 172 -11.90 -10.23 -6.55
N TYR A 173 -11.54 -10.54 -5.31
CA TYR A 173 -12.48 -11.04 -4.31
C TYR A 173 -13.53 -10.00 -3.89
N HIS A 174 -13.17 -8.71 -3.77
CA HIS A 174 -14.03 -7.71 -3.14
C HIS A 174 -13.74 -6.27 -3.60
N ALA A 175 -14.80 -5.53 -3.91
CA ALA A 175 -14.78 -4.07 -4.06
C ALA A 175 -16.17 -3.49 -3.76
N TYR A 176 -16.22 -2.21 -3.38
CA TYR A 176 -17.50 -1.52 -3.18
C TYR A 176 -17.40 0.00 -3.34
N CYS A 177 -18.54 0.62 -3.61
CA CYS A 177 -18.75 2.06 -3.58
C CYS A 177 -20.22 2.37 -3.22
N ASN A 178 -20.46 3.32 -2.33
CA ASN A 178 -21.77 3.94 -2.02
C ASN A 178 -23.00 3.03 -2.22
N GLY A 179 -23.12 1.95 -1.42
CA GLY A 179 -24.26 1.04 -1.49
C GLY A 179 -24.26 0.07 -2.68
N TYR A 180 -23.12 -0.10 -3.35
CA TYR A 180 -22.88 -1.13 -4.35
C TYR A 180 -21.62 -1.91 -3.99
N ARG A 181 -21.77 -3.20 -3.71
CA ARG A 181 -20.66 -4.09 -3.33
C ARG A 181 -20.71 -5.36 -4.14
N VAL A 182 -19.55 -5.76 -4.67
CA VAL A 182 -19.34 -7.09 -5.21
C VAL A 182 -18.37 -7.83 -4.32
N ARG A 183 -18.76 -9.01 -3.84
CA ARG A 183 -17.92 -9.87 -3.00
C ARG A 183 -18.08 -11.32 -3.44
N ASN A 184 -16.98 -11.96 -3.81
CA ASN A 184 -16.98 -13.34 -4.31
C ASN A 184 -18.03 -13.56 -5.41
N GLY A 185 -18.05 -12.67 -6.41
CA GLY A 185 -19.01 -12.67 -7.52
C GLY A 185 -20.45 -12.27 -7.17
N LYS A 186 -20.78 -12.05 -5.89
CA LYS A 186 -22.14 -11.69 -5.45
C LYS A 186 -22.29 -10.18 -5.29
N ILE A 187 -23.30 -9.63 -5.97
CA ILE A 187 -23.71 -8.22 -5.81
C ILE A 187 -24.58 -8.09 -4.55
N SER A 188 -24.40 -7.00 -3.81
CA SER A 188 -25.25 -6.62 -2.68
C SER A 188 -25.31 -5.10 -2.53
N HIS A 189 -26.37 -4.61 -1.88
CA HIS A 189 -26.63 -3.18 -1.66
C HIS A 189 -26.65 -2.81 -0.18
N PRO A 190 -25.49 -2.87 0.50
CA PRO A 190 -25.43 -2.60 1.93
C PRO A 190 -25.61 -1.11 2.26
N ASN A 191 -26.14 -0.81 3.44
CA ASN A 191 -26.01 0.51 4.05
C ASN A 191 -24.58 0.71 4.57
N THR A 192 -23.64 0.98 3.64
CA THR A 192 -22.24 1.28 3.94
C THR A 192 -22.00 2.78 4.13
N PRO A 193 -20.92 3.16 4.85
CA PRO A 193 -20.48 4.55 4.93
C PRO A 193 -20.37 5.20 3.55
N ASN A 194 -20.80 6.46 3.45
CA ASN A 194 -20.64 7.25 2.23
C ASN A 194 -19.14 7.41 1.93
N MET A 195 -18.69 6.88 0.78
CA MET A 195 -17.30 7.00 0.34
C MET A 195 -17.05 8.26 -0.49
N GLY A 196 -18.04 9.15 -0.61
CA GLY A 196 -17.99 10.29 -1.52
C GLY A 196 -17.77 9.82 -2.95
N ASN A 197 -16.65 10.26 -3.53
CA ASN A 197 -16.22 9.88 -4.89
C ASN A 197 -15.19 8.74 -4.91
N TYR A 198 -14.95 8.06 -3.79
CA TYR A 198 -14.00 6.95 -3.72
C TYR A 198 -14.67 5.59 -3.93
N THR A 199 -13.88 4.65 -4.44
CA THR A 199 -14.21 3.23 -4.54
C THR A 199 -13.21 2.45 -3.68
N HIS A 200 -13.71 1.55 -2.85
CA HIS A 200 -12.87 0.60 -2.12
C HIS A 200 -12.53 -0.60 -3.01
N VAL A 201 -11.26 -0.96 -3.07
CA VAL A 201 -10.77 -2.14 -3.80
C VAL A 201 -9.91 -3.01 -2.89
N GLU A 202 -10.07 -4.33 -2.96
CA GLU A 202 -9.34 -5.28 -2.12
C GLU A 202 -8.89 -6.51 -2.94
N SER A 203 -7.61 -6.88 -2.78
CA SER A 203 -7.02 -8.10 -3.35
C SER A 203 -6.80 -9.14 -2.24
N LYS A 204 -7.18 -10.39 -2.51
CA LYS A 204 -6.88 -11.57 -1.69
C LYS A 204 -6.38 -12.71 -2.56
#